data_AF-A0A7C2RBR5-F1
#
_entry.id   AF-A0A7C2RBR5-F1
#
_cell.length_a   1.000
_cell.length_b   1.000
_cell.length_c   1.000
_cell.angle_alpha   90.00
_cell.angle_beta   90.00
_cell.angle_gamma   90.00
#
_symmetry.space_group_name_H-M   'P 1'
#
loop_
_entity.id
_entity.type
_entity.pdbx_description
1 polymer ?
#
loop_
_entity_poly.entity_id
_entity_poly.type
_entity_poly.pdbx_seq_one_letter_code
_entity_poly.pdbx_strand_id
1 'polypeptide(L)'
;MNKNICVIVLVVALVVSVFVNVALYFQDCSENQLKDDFDAYYCEFGNVSVQSISYNFSPPVSMYQALKIALEHGGWTTASLENMTVCVSLNYRQFWSNSTITAPEGFTTMFPFSGSCLLYSVTQPVDDYSTVTVGNSTSNTTYRYIWDVLVTDKSGAVGIPPPGLYWIDAATAEIIPRGPI
;
A
#
# COMPACT_ATOMS: atom_id res chain seq x y z
N MET A 1 28.53 5.23 48.14
CA MET A 1 28.11 5.36 46.72
C MET A 1 28.36 6.80 46.29
N ASN A 2 29.09 7.02 45.19
CA ASN A 2 29.55 8.36 44.82
C ASN A 2 28.35 9.19 44.32
N LYS A 3 28.08 10.38 44.89
CA LYS A 3 26.88 11.19 44.57
C LYS A 3 26.69 11.42 43.07
N ASN A 4 27.79 11.55 42.32
CA ASN A 4 27.78 11.74 40.88
C ASN A 4 27.25 10.52 40.11
N ILE A 5 27.52 9.29 40.58
CA ILE A 5 27.01 8.06 39.96
C ILE A 5 25.49 7.99 40.14
N CYS A 6 24.99 8.41 41.31
CA CYS A 6 23.56 8.41 41.61
C CYS A 6 22.78 9.37 40.71
N VAL A 7 23.34 10.55 40.44
CA VAL A 7 22.74 11.54 39.53
C VAL A 7 22.71 11.04 38.09
N ILE A 8 23.80 10.41 37.61
CA ILE A 8 23.86 9.86 36.25
C ILE A 8 22.80 8.77 36.06
N VAL A 9 22.65 7.85 37.01
CA VAL A 9 21.63 6.78 36.94
C VAL A 9 20.22 7.37 36.89
N LEU A 10 19.95 8.41 37.67
CA LEU A 10 18.64 9.09 37.69
C LEU A 10 18.32 9.78 36.36
N VAL A 11 19.30 10.46 35.76
CA VAL A 11 19.13 11.13 34.46
C VAL A 11 18.89 10.10 33.36
N VAL A 12 19.64 9.00 33.34
CA VAL A 12 19.45 7.93 32.36
C VAL A 12 18.08 7.27 32.52
N ALA A 13 17.63 7.01 33.75
CA ALA A 13 16.30 6.44 34.00
C ALA A 13 15.17 7.37 33.52
N LEU A 14 15.31 8.68 33.72
CA LEU A 14 14.36 9.68 33.21
C LEU A 14 14.32 9.71 31.69
N VAL A 15 15.49 9.72 31.04
CA VAL A 15 15.58 9.74 29.57
C VAL A 15 14.93 8.48 28.98
N VAL A 16 15.25 7.30 29.52
CA VAL A 16 14.64 6.03 29.08
C VAL A 16 13.12 6.06 29.30
N SER A 17 12.65 6.57 30.44
CA SER A 17 11.21 6.68 30.72
C SER A 17 10.48 7.59 29.73
N VAL A 18 11.09 8.71 29.33
CA VAL A 18 10.50 9.61 28.32
C VAL A 18 10.41 8.90 26.96
N PHE A 19 11.47 8.23 26.51
CA PHE A 19 11.45 7.52 25.22
C PHE A 19 10.44 6.38 25.19
N VAL A 20 10.30 5.63 26.29
CA VAL A 20 9.30 4.55 26.39
C VAL A 20 7.87 5.11 26.34
N ASN A 21 7.59 6.20 27.06
CA ASN A 21 6.26 6.82 27.01
C ASN A 21 5.92 7.38 25.63
N VAL A 22 6.89 7.96 24.93
CA VAL A 22 6.70 8.45 23.55
C VAL A 22 6.44 7.28 22.60
N ALA A 23 7.20 6.17 22.71
CA ALA A 23 6.98 4.99 21.88
C ALA A 23 5.60 4.36 22.11
N LEU A 24 5.17 4.25 23.38
CA LEU A 24 3.84 3.74 23.73
C LEU A 24 2.73 4.67 23.22
N TYR A 25 2.90 5.99 23.31
CA TYR A 25 1.94 6.95 22.78
C TYR A 25 1.77 6.84 21.25
N PHE A 26 2.87 6.69 20.51
CA PHE A 26 2.80 6.49 19.06
C PHE A 26 2.14 5.17 18.67
N GLN A 27 2.40 4.11 19.44
CA GLN A 27 1.76 2.81 19.20
C GLN A 27 0.25 2.87 19.45
N ASP A 28 -0.19 3.51 20.53
CA ASP A 28 -1.60 3.67 20.88
C ASP A 28 -2.33 4.61 19.89
N CYS A 29 -1.70 5.68 19.42
CA CYS A 29 -2.25 6.50 18.34
C CYS A 29 -2.43 5.71 17.04
N SER A 30 -1.46 4.88 16.66
CA SER A 30 -1.53 4.08 15.44
C SER A 30 -2.64 3.03 15.50
N GLU A 31 -2.82 2.35 16.63
CA GLU A 31 -3.84 1.30 16.80
C GLU A 31 -5.26 1.88 16.89
N ASN A 32 -5.44 3.01 17.57
CA ASN A 32 -6.76 3.64 17.68
C ASN A 32 -7.21 4.30 16.37
N GLN A 33 -6.29 4.88 15.59
CA GLN A 33 -6.61 5.46 14.28
C GLN A 33 -7.06 4.40 13.27
N LEU A 34 -6.43 3.22 13.28
CA LEU A 34 -6.83 2.07 12.47
C LEU A 34 -8.22 1.52 12.85
N LYS A 35 -8.58 1.61 14.13
CA LYS A 35 -9.85 1.12 14.65
C LYS A 35 -11.01 2.08 14.36
N ASP A 36 -10.79 3.38 14.54
CA ASP A 36 -11.79 4.42 14.25
C ASP A 36 -12.11 4.48 12.75
N ASP A 37 -11.12 4.26 11.87
CA ASP A 37 -11.33 4.19 10.42
C ASP A 37 -12.14 2.95 9.99
N PHE A 38 -12.04 1.84 10.73
CA PHE A 38 -12.79 0.60 10.46
C PHE A 38 -14.27 0.71 10.90
N ASP A 39 -14.55 1.34 12.04
CA ASP A 39 -15.92 1.53 12.52
C ASP A 39 -16.70 2.55 11.64
N ALA A 40 -16.02 3.59 11.13
CA ALA A 40 -16.59 4.52 10.16
C ALA A 40 -17.02 3.85 8.84
N TYR A 41 -16.25 2.86 8.35
CA TYR A 41 -16.55 2.08 7.14
C TYR A 41 -17.90 1.34 7.21
N TYR A 42 -18.27 0.79 8.37
CA TYR A 42 -19.48 -0.02 8.50
C TYR A 42 -20.74 0.82 8.66
N CYS A 43 -20.63 2.00 9.28
CA CYS A 43 -21.77 2.87 9.54
C CYS A 43 -22.33 3.55 8.29
N GLU A 44 -21.53 3.78 7.25
CA GLU A 44 -21.96 4.60 6.11
C GLU A 44 -22.54 3.80 4.92
N PHE A 45 -22.11 2.55 4.67
CA PHE A 45 -22.44 1.86 3.41
C PHE A 45 -22.78 0.37 3.51
N GLY A 46 -23.29 -0.09 4.65
CA GLY A 46 -23.87 -1.44 4.76
C GLY A 46 -24.98 -1.67 3.73
N ASN A 47 -24.62 -2.33 2.62
CA ASN A 47 -25.41 -2.77 1.46
C ASN A 47 -25.37 -1.86 0.22
N VAL A 48 -24.49 -2.18 -0.74
CA VAL A 48 -24.81 -2.03 -2.17
C VAL A 48 -24.20 -3.19 -2.97
N SER A 49 -24.98 -3.76 -3.91
CA SER A 49 -24.62 -4.94 -4.72
C SER A 49 -24.10 -4.60 -6.13
N VAL A 50 -23.45 -5.61 -6.72
CA VAL A 50 -22.43 -5.58 -7.78
C VAL A 50 -22.96 -5.47 -9.22
N GLN A 51 -22.34 -4.60 -10.02
CA GLN A 51 -22.10 -4.80 -11.47
C GLN A 51 -20.70 -4.28 -11.80
N SER A 52 -20.09 -4.69 -12.92
CA SER A 52 -18.74 -4.25 -13.33
C SER A 52 -18.63 -2.72 -13.40
N ILE A 53 -18.04 -2.08 -12.39
CA ILE A 53 -17.99 -0.61 -12.26
C ILE A 53 -16.69 -0.10 -12.89
N SER A 54 -16.80 0.63 -14.00
CA SER A 54 -15.81 1.67 -14.31
C SER A 54 -16.05 2.79 -13.30
N TYR A 55 -15.18 2.86 -12.30
CA TYR A 55 -15.34 3.83 -11.22
C TYR A 55 -15.00 5.23 -11.73
N ASN A 56 -16.02 6.05 -12.00
CA ASN A 56 -15.83 7.43 -12.40
C ASN A 56 -15.58 8.32 -11.17
N PHE A 57 -14.42 8.14 -10.53
CA PHE A 57 -13.96 9.02 -9.46
C PHE A 57 -13.23 10.21 -10.06
N SER A 58 -13.43 11.41 -9.48
CA SER A 58 -12.57 12.55 -9.80
C SER A 58 -11.17 12.26 -9.25
N PRO A 59 -10.11 12.27 -10.08
CA PRO A 59 -8.76 12.02 -9.60
C PRO A 59 -8.33 13.06 -8.55
N PRO A 60 -7.49 12.67 -7.57
CA PRO A 60 -6.93 11.33 -7.37
C PRO A 60 -7.89 10.38 -6.64
N VAL A 61 -7.76 9.10 -6.94
CA VAL A 61 -8.42 8.01 -6.20
C VAL A 61 -7.85 8.00 -4.78
N SER A 62 -8.73 8.17 -3.80
CA SER A 62 -8.38 8.08 -2.39
C SER A 62 -8.01 6.65 -1.97
N MET A 63 -7.27 6.53 -0.86
CA MET A 63 -6.96 5.23 -0.24
C MET A 63 -8.22 4.37 -0.04
N TYR A 64 -9.29 5.00 0.45
CA TYR A 64 -10.57 4.35 0.72
C TYR A 64 -11.21 3.78 -0.56
N GLN A 65 -11.23 4.58 -1.64
CA GLN A 65 -11.77 4.14 -2.93
C GLN A 65 -10.95 2.97 -3.49
N ALA A 66 -9.63 3.03 -3.42
CA ALA A 66 -8.76 1.95 -3.88
C ALA A 66 -8.97 0.64 -3.09
N LEU A 67 -9.11 0.75 -1.77
CA LEU A 67 -9.42 -0.40 -0.91
C LEU A 67 -10.74 -1.05 -1.30
N LYS A 68 -11.80 -0.24 -1.50
CA LYS A 68 -13.11 -0.73 -1.92
C LYS A 68 -13.03 -1.46 -3.26
N ILE A 69 -12.39 -0.84 -4.26
CA ILE A 69 -12.17 -1.44 -5.59
C ILE A 69 -11.50 -2.81 -5.45
N ALA A 70 -10.42 -2.90 -4.66
CA ALA A 70 -9.65 -4.11 -4.47
C ALA A 70 -10.48 -5.25 -3.85
N LEU A 71 -11.15 -4.96 -2.73
CA LEU A 71 -11.91 -5.96 -1.99
C LEU A 71 -13.11 -6.48 -2.79
N GLU A 72 -13.85 -5.58 -3.44
CA GLU A 72 -14.99 -5.95 -4.29
C GLU A 72 -14.54 -6.75 -5.52
N HIS A 73 -13.47 -6.31 -6.20
CA HIS A 73 -12.92 -7.05 -7.33
C HIS A 73 -12.42 -8.44 -6.94
N GLY A 74 -11.85 -8.55 -5.75
CA GLY A 74 -11.42 -9.81 -5.18
C GLY A 74 -12.53 -10.75 -4.77
N GLY A 75 -13.77 -10.27 -4.63
CA GLY A 75 -14.85 -11.05 -4.02
C GLY A 75 -14.64 -11.25 -2.51
N TRP A 76 -13.87 -10.37 -1.86
CA TRP A 76 -13.73 -10.38 -0.41
C TRP A 76 -15.06 -9.99 0.24
N THR A 77 -15.43 -10.72 1.28
CA THR A 77 -16.62 -10.47 2.09
C THR A 77 -16.20 -10.22 3.53
N THR A 78 -17.07 -9.64 4.34
CA THR A 78 -16.82 -9.47 5.77
C THR A 78 -16.44 -10.78 6.46
N ALA A 79 -17.13 -11.88 6.11
CA ALA A 79 -16.84 -13.20 6.66
C ALA A 79 -15.46 -13.74 6.22
N SER A 80 -15.06 -13.50 4.98
CA SER A 80 -13.75 -13.98 4.49
C SER A 80 -12.58 -13.11 4.95
N LEU A 81 -12.84 -11.86 5.35
CA LEU A 81 -11.86 -10.97 5.96
C LEU A 81 -11.69 -11.19 7.47
N GLU A 82 -12.51 -12.04 8.08
CA GLU A 82 -12.36 -12.36 9.49
C GLU A 82 -10.96 -12.93 9.77
N ASN A 83 -10.25 -12.38 10.75
CA ASN A 83 -8.86 -12.73 11.08
C ASN A 83 -7.82 -12.41 9.99
N MET A 84 -8.17 -11.62 8.97
CA MET A 84 -7.23 -11.13 7.97
C MET A 84 -6.67 -9.76 8.38
N THR A 85 -5.46 -9.47 7.90
CA THR A 85 -4.86 -8.13 7.98
C THR A 85 -4.92 -7.51 6.60
N VAL A 86 -5.49 -6.31 6.52
CA VAL A 86 -5.57 -5.53 5.28
C VAL A 86 -4.63 -4.33 5.38
N CYS A 87 -3.69 -4.22 4.45
CA CYS A 87 -2.72 -3.15 4.37
C CYS A 87 -2.89 -2.39 3.06
N VAL A 88 -2.91 -1.07 3.11
CA VAL A 88 -2.99 -0.21 1.93
C VAL A 88 -1.83 0.78 1.94
N SER A 89 -1.12 0.89 0.82
CA SER A 89 -0.01 1.84 0.68
C SER A 89 0.06 2.43 -0.72
N LEU A 90 0.37 3.73 -0.80
CA LEU A 90 0.61 4.39 -2.07
C LEU A 90 2.08 4.22 -2.47
N ASN A 91 2.30 3.75 -3.69
CA ASN A 91 3.64 3.45 -4.19
C ASN A 91 3.82 4.04 -5.58
N TYR A 92 5.00 4.59 -5.85
CA TYR A 92 5.38 4.98 -7.19
C TYR A 92 6.07 3.79 -7.88
N ARG A 93 5.46 3.32 -8.96
CA ARG A 93 5.87 2.09 -9.66
C ARG A 93 6.22 2.40 -11.10
N GLN A 94 7.25 1.74 -11.59
CA GLN A 94 7.58 1.68 -13.00
C GLN A 94 6.92 0.43 -13.59
N PHE A 95 6.30 0.57 -14.75
CA PHE A 95 5.76 -0.50 -15.57
C PHE A 95 6.42 -0.45 -16.94
N TRP A 96 6.72 -1.61 -17.49
CA TRP A 96 7.26 -1.71 -18.84
C TRP A 96 6.59 -2.84 -19.58
N SER A 97 6.50 -2.68 -20.89
CA SER A 97 6.05 -3.72 -21.80
C SER A 97 7.04 -3.91 -22.91
N ASN A 98 7.24 -5.16 -23.31
CA ASN A 98 8.00 -5.54 -24.50
C ASN A 98 9.40 -4.87 -24.59
N SER A 99 10.02 -4.63 -23.43
CA SER A 99 11.26 -3.86 -23.32
C SER A 99 12.39 -4.77 -22.86
N THR A 100 13.55 -4.70 -23.53
CA THR A 100 14.80 -5.20 -22.97
C THR A 100 15.28 -4.17 -21.96
N ILE A 101 15.04 -4.43 -20.67
CA ILE A 101 15.47 -3.53 -19.61
C ILE A 101 16.83 -4.00 -19.08
N THR A 102 17.76 -3.05 -19.01
CA THR A 102 18.89 -3.14 -18.09
C THR A 102 18.40 -2.56 -16.77
N ALA A 103 18.06 -3.41 -15.81
CA ALA A 103 17.67 -2.96 -14.48
C ALA A 103 18.83 -2.11 -13.89
N PRO A 104 18.56 -1.18 -12.96
CA PRO A 104 19.62 -0.41 -12.28
C PRO A 104 20.69 -1.30 -11.62
N GLU A 105 20.35 -2.55 -11.32
CA GLU A 105 21.23 -3.57 -10.75
C GLU A 105 22.02 -4.39 -11.80
N GLY A 106 22.01 -4.00 -13.08
CA GLY A 106 22.77 -4.66 -14.14
C GLY A 106 22.13 -5.93 -14.71
N PHE A 107 20.90 -6.28 -14.30
CA PHE A 107 20.15 -7.36 -14.93
C PHE A 107 19.67 -6.92 -16.31
N THR A 108 20.28 -7.47 -17.36
CA THR A 108 19.80 -7.31 -18.75
C THR A 108 18.98 -8.54 -19.10
N THR A 109 17.69 -8.37 -19.34
CA THR A 109 16.84 -9.50 -19.73
C THR A 109 17.01 -9.83 -21.21
N MET A 110 17.29 -11.10 -21.52
CA MET A 110 17.63 -11.56 -22.88
C MET A 110 16.42 -11.60 -23.85
N PHE A 111 15.20 -11.43 -23.35
CA PHE A 111 13.96 -11.44 -24.14
C PHE A 111 13.04 -10.29 -23.71
N PRO A 112 12.23 -9.75 -24.64
CA PRO A 112 11.22 -8.75 -24.28
C PRO A 112 10.23 -9.36 -23.29
N PHE A 113 10.07 -8.70 -22.15
CA PHE A 113 9.12 -9.08 -21.12
C PHE A 113 8.39 -7.83 -20.63
N SER A 114 7.20 -8.05 -20.08
CA SER A 114 6.46 -6.99 -19.38
C SER A 114 6.65 -7.20 -17.89
N GLY A 115 6.76 -6.10 -17.15
CA GLY A 115 7.00 -6.18 -15.72
C GLY A 115 6.68 -4.89 -15.01
N SER A 116 6.89 -4.92 -13.70
CA SER A 116 6.82 -3.74 -12.86
C SER A 116 7.85 -3.80 -11.76
N CYS A 117 8.33 -2.64 -11.31
CA CYS A 117 9.14 -2.52 -10.12
C CYS A 117 8.63 -1.38 -9.25
N LEU A 118 8.74 -1.58 -7.94
CA LEU A 118 8.57 -0.52 -6.96
C LEU A 118 9.77 0.41 -7.05
N LEU A 119 9.55 1.70 -7.21
CA LEU A 119 10.62 2.70 -7.12
C LEU A 119 10.74 3.23 -5.69
N TYR A 120 9.63 3.65 -5.09
CA TYR A 120 9.57 4.09 -3.70
C TYR A 120 8.12 4.11 -3.17
N SER A 121 7.98 4.02 -1.85
CA SER A 121 6.70 4.24 -1.17
C SER A 121 6.45 5.74 -0.96
N VAL A 122 5.23 6.18 -1.25
CA VAL A 122 4.84 7.59 -1.19
C VAL A 122 4.32 7.89 0.21
N THR A 123 5.05 8.74 0.93
CA THR A 123 4.75 9.11 2.33
C THR A 123 4.39 10.59 2.49
N GLN A 124 4.49 11.36 1.41
CA GLN A 124 4.16 12.79 1.38
C GLN A 124 3.02 13.02 0.39
N PRO A 125 2.22 14.09 0.56
CA PRO A 125 1.22 14.49 -0.42
C PRO A 125 1.82 14.67 -1.82
N VAL A 126 1.05 14.30 -2.83
CA VAL A 126 1.42 14.41 -4.25
C VAL A 126 0.41 15.34 -4.92
N ASP A 127 0.90 16.30 -5.69
CA ASP A 127 0.06 17.29 -6.38
C ASP A 127 -0.39 16.82 -7.78
N ASP A 128 0.40 15.94 -8.41
CA ASP A 128 0.12 15.41 -9.74
C ASP A 128 0.28 13.89 -9.78
N TYR A 129 -0.84 13.20 -10.02
CA TYR A 129 -0.92 11.75 -10.14
C TYR A 129 -0.82 11.26 -11.59
N SER A 130 -0.61 12.17 -12.56
CA SER A 130 -0.58 11.84 -13.97
C SER A 130 0.47 10.77 -14.32
N THR A 131 0.12 9.90 -15.27
CA THR A 131 1.04 8.88 -15.75
C THR A 131 2.16 9.52 -16.56
N VAL A 132 3.39 9.29 -16.15
CA VAL A 132 4.57 9.70 -16.93
C VAL A 132 4.94 8.56 -17.88
N THR A 133 4.97 8.83 -19.17
CA THR A 133 5.39 7.84 -20.18
C THR A 133 6.74 8.24 -20.77
N VAL A 134 7.72 7.33 -20.70
CA VAL A 134 9.06 7.49 -21.27
C VAL A 134 9.32 6.31 -22.19
N GLY A 135 9.63 6.60 -23.46
CA GLY A 135 9.83 5.53 -24.42
C GLY A 135 9.84 6.01 -25.87
N ASN A 136 9.98 5.04 -26.76
CA ASN A 136 9.84 5.21 -28.20
C ASN A 136 8.71 4.29 -28.71
N SER A 137 8.49 4.28 -30.02
CA SER A 137 7.43 3.47 -30.65
C SER A 137 7.53 1.95 -30.41
N THR A 138 8.66 1.44 -29.93
CA THR A 138 8.92 0.01 -29.70
C THR A 138 8.99 -0.40 -28.23
N SER A 139 9.30 0.51 -27.32
CA SER A 139 9.41 0.26 -25.88
C SER A 139 8.87 1.45 -25.11
N ASN A 140 7.78 1.25 -24.38
CA ASN A 140 7.20 2.26 -23.51
C ASN A 140 7.31 1.82 -22.06
N THR A 141 7.91 2.69 -21.26
CA THR A 141 7.91 2.61 -19.81
C THR A 141 6.92 3.64 -19.29
N THR A 142 6.03 3.24 -18.39
CA THR A 142 5.13 4.16 -17.69
C THR A 142 5.44 4.18 -16.21
N TYR A 143 5.42 5.35 -15.60
CA TYR A 143 5.57 5.54 -14.18
C TYR A 143 4.25 6.04 -13.61
N ARG A 144 3.77 5.37 -12.56
CA ARG A 144 2.42 5.61 -12.04
C ARG A 144 2.40 5.51 -10.53
N TYR A 145 1.49 6.26 -9.94
CA TYR A 145 1.11 6.13 -8.53
C TYR A 145 0.07 5.03 -8.39
N ILE A 146 0.37 4.03 -7.57
CA ILE A 146 -0.42 2.82 -7.41
C ILE A 146 -0.72 2.60 -5.94
N TRP A 147 -1.99 2.40 -5.65
CA TRP A 147 -2.42 1.85 -4.37
C TRP A 147 -2.19 0.34 -4.39
N ASP A 148 -1.29 -0.12 -3.54
CA ASP A 148 -1.11 -1.53 -3.22
C ASP A 148 -2.07 -1.89 -2.09
N VAL A 149 -3.00 -2.79 -2.37
CA VAL A 149 -3.92 -3.35 -1.37
C VAL A 149 -3.55 -4.80 -1.13
N LEU A 150 -3.05 -5.08 0.08
CA LEU A 150 -2.67 -6.41 0.53
C LEU A 150 -3.69 -6.93 1.55
N VAL A 151 -4.18 -8.15 1.34
CA VAL A 151 -4.94 -8.93 2.31
C VAL A 151 -4.09 -10.15 2.65
N THR A 152 -3.79 -10.32 3.93
CA THR A 152 -2.94 -11.40 4.42
C THR A 152 -3.60 -12.14 5.56
N ASP A 153 -3.38 -13.44 5.63
CA ASP A 153 -3.70 -14.20 6.83
C ASP A 153 -2.68 -13.93 7.96
N LYS A 154 -2.88 -14.57 9.12
CA LYS A 154 -1.96 -14.47 10.27
C LYS A 154 -0.54 -14.96 9.97
N SER A 155 -0.33 -15.70 8.88
CA SER A 155 0.99 -16.15 8.44
C SER A 155 1.68 -15.16 7.50
N GLY A 156 0.97 -14.11 7.05
CA GLY A 156 1.45 -13.16 6.06
C GLY A 156 1.27 -13.64 4.61
N ALA A 157 0.53 -14.73 4.38
CA ALA A 157 0.34 -15.28 3.05
C ALA A 157 -0.66 -14.44 2.23
N VAL A 158 -0.23 -13.98 1.05
CA VAL A 158 -1.06 -13.26 0.06
C VAL A 158 -1.65 -14.19 -1.02
N GLY A 159 -1.26 -15.46 -1.02
CA GLY A 159 -1.70 -16.48 -1.99
C GLY A 159 -2.92 -17.28 -1.56
N ILE A 160 -3.68 -16.79 -0.58
CA ILE A 160 -4.98 -17.37 -0.21
C ILE A 160 -6.00 -17.07 -1.32
N PRO A 161 -6.97 -17.95 -1.62
CA PRO A 161 -8.13 -17.57 -2.42
C PRO A 161 -9.15 -16.84 -1.53
N PRO A 162 -9.66 -15.66 -1.92
CA PRO A 162 -9.31 -14.89 -3.12
C PRO A 162 -7.93 -14.21 -3.00
N PRO A 163 -7.25 -13.86 -4.12
CA PRO A 163 -5.90 -13.29 -4.08
C PRO A 163 -5.76 -12.14 -3.08
N GLY A 164 -4.69 -12.14 -2.31
CA GLY A 164 -4.45 -11.15 -1.28
C GLY A 164 -3.71 -9.91 -1.76
N LEU A 165 -3.64 -9.62 -3.06
CA LEU A 165 -2.87 -8.48 -3.56
C LEU A 165 -3.46 -7.88 -4.84
N TYR A 166 -3.80 -6.60 -4.76
CA TYR A 166 -4.36 -5.81 -5.85
C TYR A 166 -3.57 -4.51 -6.04
N TRP A 167 -3.45 -4.09 -7.30
CA TRP A 167 -2.82 -2.84 -7.69
C TRP A 167 -3.85 -1.95 -8.37
N ILE A 168 -4.06 -0.76 -7.82
CA ILE A 168 -5.09 0.19 -8.29
C ILE A 168 -4.40 1.48 -8.67
N ASP A 169 -4.58 1.91 -9.92
CA ASP A 169 -4.05 3.16 -10.43
C ASP A 169 -4.71 4.34 -9.69
N ALA A 170 -3.88 5.16 -9.03
CA ALA A 170 -4.36 6.27 -8.23
C ALA A 170 -4.92 7.43 -9.08
N ALA A 171 -4.64 7.47 -10.38
CA ALA A 171 -5.20 8.47 -11.28
C ALA A 171 -6.49 8.00 -11.94
N THR A 172 -6.61 6.71 -12.27
CA THR A 172 -7.69 6.22 -13.14
C THR A 172 -8.65 5.24 -12.48
N ALA A 173 -8.37 4.77 -11.26
CA ALA A 173 -9.08 3.68 -10.59
C ALA A 173 -8.98 2.32 -11.33
N GLU A 174 -8.12 2.21 -12.34
CA GLU A 174 -7.90 0.97 -13.08
C GLU A 174 -7.19 -0.06 -12.20
N ILE A 175 -7.67 -1.30 -12.22
CA ILE A 175 -6.96 -2.42 -11.61
C ILE A 175 -5.88 -2.88 -12.57
N ILE A 176 -4.62 -2.78 -12.15
CA ILE A 176 -3.48 -3.20 -12.96
C ILE A 176 -3.31 -4.71 -12.86
N PRO A 177 -3.40 -5.46 -13.97
CA PRO A 177 -3.21 -6.91 -13.94
C PRO A 177 -1.80 -7.24 -13.45
N ARG A 178 -1.69 -8.10 -12.44
CA ARG A 178 -0.44 -8.81 -12.19
C ARG A 178 -0.26 -9.84 -13.30
N GLY A 179 0.92 -9.83 -13.94
CA GLY A 179 1.36 -10.97 -14.75
C GLY A 179 1.32 -12.25 -13.91
N PRO A 180 1.43 -13.44 -14.54
CA PRO A 180 1.39 -14.71 -13.82
C PRO A 180 2.43 -14.69 -12.69
N ILE A 181 1.98 -15.00 -11.47
CA ILE A 181 2.81 -15.22 -10.27
C ILE A 181 3.42 -16.61 -10.38
#